data_AF-A0ABD2N3M1-F1
#
_entry.id   AF-A0ABD2N3M1-F1
#
_cell.length_a   1.000
_cell.length_b   1.000
_cell.length_c   1.000
_cell.angle_alpha   90.00
_cell.angle_beta   90.00
_cell.angle_gamma   90.00
#
_symmetry.space_group_name_H-M   'P 1'
#
loop_
_entity.id
_entity.type
_entity.pdbx_description
1 polymer ?
#
loop_
_entity_poly.entity_id
_entity_poly.type
_entity_poly.pdbx_seq_one_letter_code
_entity_poly.pdbx_strand_id
1 'polypeptide(L)'
;MVIPVTVPGILSKCRPLTEKGFFDMHSDRQNQNYDFLGTEHVDVHEAFRAFQRCFVDCFRAAFPGRRLRGKRRDAGLKWFTEELRNMSDQVILVNELFVLYGSAELKALRNKLRLKYRLSIKNAKIRANYKMIENSANPVQSMWNLINNRRTTSVSLKPRFSAGDFNEYLTFALHTLTSPVEKDYGELFRRHVPGDLHFRFTE
;
A
#
# COMPACT_ATOMS: atom_id res chain seq x y z
N MET A 1 -1.40 -6.17 -11.03
CA MET A 1 -2.16 -5.55 -9.92
C MET A 1 -3.62 -5.45 -10.34
N VAL A 2 -4.42 -6.47 -10.06
CA VAL A 2 -5.83 -6.53 -10.49
C VAL A 2 -6.67 -5.81 -9.43
N ILE A 3 -7.35 -4.72 -9.82
CA ILE A 3 -8.29 -4.03 -8.95
C ILE A 3 -9.65 -4.73 -9.11
N PRO A 4 -10.17 -5.44 -8.09
CA PRO A 4 -11.44 -6.13 -8.23
C PRO A 4 -12.60 -5.13 -8.16
N VAL A 5 -13.37 -5.06 -9.25
CA VAL A 5 -14.65 -4.36 -9.30
C VAL A 5 -15.63 -5.11 -8.39
N THR A 6 -16.07 -4.47 -7.30
CA THR A 6 -16.96 -5.08 -6.30
C THR A 6 -18.33 -4.40 -6.25
N VAL A 7 -19.39 -5.22 -6.38
CA VAL A 7 -20.83 -4.89 -6.29
C VAL A 7 -21.26 -4.78 -4.81
N PRO A 8 -22.19 -3.89 -4.41
CA PRO A 8 -22.48 -3.63 -3.00
C PRO A 8 -23.48 -4.65 -2.42
N GLY A 9 -23.28 -5.01 -1.14
CA GLY A 9 -24.09 -6.01 -0.40
C GLY A 9 -23.38 -7.35 -0.22
N ILE A 10 -22.39 -7.64 -1.04
CA ILE A 10 -21.59 -8.85 -0.95
C ILE A 10 -20.37 -8.53 -0.08
N LEU A 11 -20.24 -9.24 1.05
CA LEU A 11 -18.97 -9.37 1.74
C LEU A 11 -17.98 -9.93 0.73
N SER A 12 -17.16 -9.07 0.13
CA SER A 12 -16.10 -9.55 -0.76
C SER A 12 -15.14 -10.35 0.10
N LYS A 13 -15.19 -11.67 -0.07
CA LYS A 13 -14.25 -12.60 0.57
C LYS A 13 -12.93 -12.39 -0.14
N CYS A 14 -12.00 -11.71 0.53
CA CYS A 14 -10.63 -11.56 0.06
C CYS A 14 -9.72 -12.41 0.94
N ARG A 15 -8.77 -13.10 0.32
CA ARG A 15 -7.63 -13.73 1.00
C ARG A 15 -6.40 -12.90 0.65
N PRO A 16 -6.00 -11.96 1.52
CA PRO A 16 -4.87 -11.09 1.20
C PRO A 16 -3.59 -11.91 1.16
N LEU A 17 -2.87 -11.85 0.04
CA LEU A 17 -1.56 -12.46 -0.10
C LEU A 17 -0.53 -11.53 0.56
N THR A 18 -0.17 -11.83 1.80
CA THR A 18 0.81 -11.06 2.59
C THR A 18 2.15 -11.80 2.66
N GLU A 19 3.25 -11.07 2.83
CA GLU A 19 4.59 -11.68 3.04
C GLU A 19 4.61 -12.62 4.24
N LYS A 20 3.94 -12.24 5.34
CA LYS A 20 3.74 -13.12 6.49
C LYS A 20 3.01 -14.41 6.09
N GLY A 21 1.94 -14.33 5.29
CA GLY A 21 1.23 -15.52 4.83
C GLY A 21 2.11 -16.43 3.95
N PHE A 22 2.98 -15.87 3.12
CA PHE A 22 3.96 -16.67 2.38
C PHE A 22 4.96 -17.37 3.31
N PHE A 23 5.46 -16.69 4.34
CA PHE A 23 6.33 -17.28 5.35
C PHE A 23 5.62 -18.40 6.13
N ASP A 24 4.41 -18.14 6.63
CA ASP A 24 3.59 -19.08 7.39
C ASP A 24 3.30 -20.33 6.52
N MET A 25 2.92 -20.16 5.26
CA MET A 25 2.68 -21.26 4.33
C MET A 25 3.95 -22.09 4.07
N HIS A 26 5.10 -21.42 3.91
CA HIS A 26 6.37 -22.10 3.66
C HIS A 26 6.79 -22.95 4.87
N SER A 27 6.63 -22.41 6.07
CA SER A 27 6.89 -23.11 7.33
C SER A 27 5.95 -24.31 7.51
N ASP A 28 4.65 -24.12 7.31
CA ASP A 28 3.65 -25.18 7.42
C ASP A 28 3.92 -26.32 6.42
N ARG A 29 4.27 -25.97 5.17
CA ARG A 29 4.59 -26.96 4.13
C ARG A 29 5.81 -27.82 4.48
N GLN A 30 6.83 -27.25 5.11
CA GLN A 30 8.04 -27.96 5.53
C GLN A 30 7.78 -28.92 6.70
N ASN A 31 6.77 -28.64 7.52
CA ASN A 31 6.39 -29.46 8.67
C ASN A 31 5.34 -30.52 8.32
N GLN A 32 4.85 -30.59 7.07
CA GLN A 32 3.94 -31.64 6.63
C GLN A 32 4.69 -32.94 6.34
N ASN A 33 4.08 -34.07 6.73
CA ASN A 33 4.56 -35.39 6.39
C ASN A 33 4.03 -35.79 4.99
N TYR A 34 4.93 -36.14 4.08
CA TYR A 34 4.62 -36.58 2.71
C TYR A 34 4.94 -38.07 2.44
N ASP A 35 5.09 -38.89 3.48
CA ASP A 35 5.46 -40.31 3.38
C ASP A 35 4.46 -41.12 2.53
N PHE A 36 3.22 -40.63 2.38
CA PHE A 36 2.19 -41.20 1.52
C PHE A 36 2.49 -41.11 0.01
N LEU A 37 3.48 -40.30 -0.42
CA LEU A 37 3.88 -40.19 -1.82
C LEU A 37 4.80 -41.33 -2.29
N GLY A 38 5.41 -42.06 -1.35
CA GLY A 38 6.38 -43.13 -1.63
C GLY A 38 5.90 -44.55 -1.30
N THR A 39 4.63 -44.71 -0.93
CA THR A 39 4.08 -46.01 -0.53
C THR A 39 3.62 -46.81 -1.75
N GLU A 40 4.20 -48.00 -1.96
CA GLU A 40 3.95 -48.86 -3.14
C GLU A 40 2.49 -49.34 -3.30
N HIS A 41 1.66 -49.20 -2.26
CA HIS A 41 0.28 -49.69 -2.23
C HIS A 41 -0.79 -48.59 -2.30
N VAL A 42 -0.41 -47.34 -2.56
CA VAL A 42 -1.36 -46.23 -2.68
C VAL A 42 -1.58 -45.91 -4.16
N ASP A 43 -2.85 -45.87 -4.56
CA ASP A 43 -3.23 -45.42 -5.90
C ASP A 43 -2.72 -43.98 -6.15
N VAL A 44 -2.14 -43.75 -7.32
CA VAL A 44 -1.52 -42.46 -7.66
C VAL A 44 -2.52 -41.31 -7.54
N HIS A 45 -3.79 -41.54 -7.90
CA HIS A 45 -4.82 -40.51 -7.75
C HIS A 45 -5.15 -40.23 -6.28
N GLU A 46 -5.09 -41.24 -5.42
CA GLU A 46 -5.31 -41.08 -3.99
C GLU A 46 -4.15 -40.32 -3.33
N ALA A 47 -2.91 -40.66 -3.67
CA ALA A 47 -1.72 -39.92 -3.23
C ALA A 47 -1.76 -38.45 -3.68
N PHE A 48 -2.11 -38.19 -4.94
CA PHE A 48 -2.23 -36.82 -5.43
C PHE A 48 -3.36 -36.04 -4.74
N ARG A 49 -4.50 -36.66 -4.47
CA ARG A 49 -5.60 -36.03 -3.72
C ARG A 49 -5.19 -35.70 -2.29
N ALA A 50 -4.44 -36.59 -1.63
CA ALA A 50 -3.91 -36.35 -0.29
C ALA A 50 -2.96 -35.15 -0.29
N PHE A 51 -2.02 -35.10 -1.23
CA PHE A 51 -1.13 -33.96 -1.42
C PHE A 51 -1.90 -32.65 -1.67
N GLN A 52 -2.87 -32.68 -2.57
CA GLN A 52 -3.67 -31.50 -2.89
C GLN A 52 -4.46 -30.99 -1.67
N ARG A 53 -4.97 -31.89 -0.81
CA ARG A 53 -5.63 -31.51 0.44
C ARG A 53 -4.65 -30.83 1.39
N CYS A 54 -3.49 -31.43 1.65
CA CYS A 54 -2.45 -30.83 2.49
C CYS A 54 -2.08 -29.42 2.01
N PHE A 55 -1.85 -29.26 0.71
CA PHE A 55 -1.54 -27.96 0.12
C PHE A 55 -2.66 -26.92 0.33
N VAL A 56 -3.91 -27.32 0.09
CA VAL A 56 -5.08 -26.44 0.26
C VAL A 56 -5.27 -26.05 1.72
N ASP A 57 -4.98 -26.95 2.66
CA ASP A 57 -5.11 -26.70 4.08
C ASP A 57 -4.03 -25.73 4.58
N CYS A 58 -2.76 -25.94 4.20
CA CYS A 58 -1.68 -24.96 4.44
C CYS A 58 -2.03 -23.59 3.85
N PHE A 59 -2.53 -23.55 2.60
CA PHE A 59 -2.95 -22.31 1.95
C PHE A 59 -4.09 -21.60 2.71
N ARG A 60 -5.08 -22.36 3.20
CA ARG A 60 -6.21 -21.79 3.95
C ARG A 60 -5.80 -21.27 5.32
N ALA A 61 -4.84 -21.92 5.98
CA ALA A 61 -4.29 -21.52 7.25
C ALA A 61 -3.47 -20.23 7.12
N ALA A 62 -2.56 -20.19 6.15
CA ALA A 62 -1.68 -19.05 5.91
C ALA A 62 -2.39 -17.81 5.34
N PHE A 63 -3.43 -18.00 4.52
CA PHE A 63 -4.21 -16.92 3.91
C PHE A 63 -5.67 -16.97 4.36
N PRO A 64 -5.97 -16.65 5.63
CA PRO A 64 -7.33 -16.71 6.14
C PRO A 64 -8.26 -15.75 5.39
N GLY A 65 -9.46 -16.23 5.07
CA GLY A 65 -10.47 -15.42 4.40
C GLY A 65 -10.89 -14.25 5.28
N ARG A 66 -10.67 -13.02 4.81
CA ARG A 66 -11.11 -11.81 5.51
C ARG A 66 -12.34 -11.22 4.83
N ARG A 67 -13.32 -10.88 5.65
CA ARG A 67 -14.47 -10.08 5.22
C ARG A 67 -14.05 -8.62 5.27
N LEU A 68 -13.81 -8.04 4.10
CA LEU A 68 -13.55 -6.60 4.03
C LEU A 68 -14.89 -5.88 4.11
N ARG A 69 -15.04 -4.98 5.08
CA ARG A 69 -16.10 -3.98 5.01
C ARG A 69 -15.76 -3.08 3.83
N GLY A 70 -16.55 -3.15 2.78
CA GLY A 70 -16.43 -2.20 1.68
C GLY A 70 -16.49 -0.78 2.23
N LYS A 71 -15.70 0.14 1.69
CA LYS A 71 -15.88 1.57 1.96
C LYS A 71 -17.36 1.89 1.69
N ARG A 72 -18.02 2.60 2.62
CA ARG A 72 -19.36 3.15 2.36
C ARG A 72 -19.25 3.89 1.03
N ARG A 73 -19.98 3.45 -0.01
CA ARG A 73 -20.09 4.25 -1.23
C ARG A 73 -20.68 5.60 -0.82
N ASP A 74 -20.30 6.64 -1.55
CA ASP A 74 -21.09 7.89 -1.63
C ASP A 74 -22.56 7.45 -1.76
N ALA A 75 -23.41 7.76 -0.78
CA ALA A 75 -24.69 7.12 -0.48
C ALA A 75 -25.64 6.93 -1.68
N GLY A 76 -25.39 5.95 -2.55
CA GLY A 76 -26.10 5.79 -3.82
C GLY A 76 -25.83 6.90 -4.84
N LEU A 77 -24.88 7.80 -4.60
CA LEU A 77 -24.66 8.99 -5.43
C LEU A 77 -23.96 8.59 -6.75
N LYS A 78 -24.75 8.36 -7.81
CA LYS A 78 -24.27 8.02 -9.16
C LYS A 78 -23.66 9.24 -9.84
N TRP A 79 -22.41 9.55 -9.50
CA TRP A 79 -21.66 10.65 -10.13
C TRP A 79 -20.73 10.18 -11.26
N PHE A 80 -20.42 8.89 -11.30
CA PHE A 80 -19.54 8.32 -12.33
C PHE A 80 -20.37 7.90 -13.55
N THR A 81 -20.17 8.60 -14.66
CA THR A 81 -20.90 8.43 -15.92
C THR A 81 -20.10 7.64 -16.94
N GLU A 82 -20.76 7.20 -18.01
CA GLU A 82 -20.10 6.48 -19.11
C GLU A 82 -19.07 7.36 -19.84
N GLU A 83 -19.32 8.66 -19.94
CA GLU A 83 -18.33 9.62 -20.47
C GLU A 83 -17.03 9.62 -19.64
N LEU A 84 -17.14 9.58 -18.31
CA LEU A 84 -15.97 9.52 -17.43
C LEU A 84 -15.23 8.19 -17.56
N ARG A 85 -15.95 7.10 -17.82
CA ARG A 85 -15.34 5.80 -18.13
C ARG A 85 -14.53 5.90 -19.42
N ASN A 86 -15.12 6.41 -20.50
CA ASN A 86 -14.43 6.58 -21.78
C ASN A 86 -13.17 7.46 -21.64
N MET A 87 -13.26 8.54 -20.86
CA MET A 87 -12.08 9.38 -20.57
C MET A 87 -11.00 8.62 -19.79
N SER A 88 -11.39 7.76 -18.84
CA SER A 88 -10.46 6.91 -18.10
C SER A 88 -9.75 5.93 -19.03
N ASP A 89 -10.50 5.28 -19.93
CA ASP A 89 -9.97 4.29 -20.86
C ASP A 89 -9.00 4.94 -21.87
N GLN A 90 -9.32 6.15 -22.35
CA GLN A 90 -8.41 6.94 -23.18
C GLN A 90 -7.10 7.28 -22.46
N VAL A 91 -7.17 7.65 -21.17
CA VAL A 91 -5.97 7.93 -20.36
C VAL A 91 -5.12 6.68 -20.18
N ILE A 92 -5.75 5.52 -19.96
CA ILE A 92 -5.06 4.23 -19.82
C ILE A 92 -4.35 3.88 -21.12
N LEU A 93 -5.07 3.89 -22.25
CA LEU A 93 -4.53 3.59 -23.57
C LEU A 93 -3.31 4.46 -23.91
N VAL A 94 -3.43 5.78 -23.76
CA VAL A 94 -2.31 6.69 -24.08
C VAL A 94 -1.15 6.52 -23.10
N ASN A 95 -1.40 6.13 -21.85
CA ASN A 95 -0.34 5.81 -20.92
C ASN A 95 0.40 4.53 -21.31
N GLU A 96 -0.31 3.50 -21.78
CA GLU A 96 0.29 2.26 -22.29
C GLU A 96 1.14 2.54 -23.54
N LEU A 97 0.62 3.30 -24.50
CA LEU A 97 1.37 3.72 -25.68
C LEU A 97 2.63 4.51 -25.30
N PHE A 98 2.53 5.41 -24.31
CA PHE A 98 3.70 6.15 -23.83
C PHE A 98 4.76 5.23 -23.19
N VAL A 99 4.34 4.22 -22.42
CA VAL A 99 5.26 3.24 -21.82
C VAL A 99 5.96 2.41 -22.90
N LEU A 100 5.26 2.06 -23.99
CA LEU A 100 5.81 1.28 -25.09
C LEU A 100 6.78 2.08 -25.98
N TYR A 101 6.40 3.30 -26.36
CA TYR A 101 7.12 4.05 -27.41
C TYR A 101 7.95 5.24 -26.88
N GLY A 102 7.68 5.74 -25.67
CA GLY A 102 8.48 6.80 -25.04
C GLY A 102 8.46 8.19 -25.71
N SER A 103 7.58 8.44 -26.70
CA SER A 103 7.56 9.70 -27.47
C SER A 103 7.16 10.92 -26.64
N ALA A 104 7.78 12.07 -26.94
CA ALA A 104 7.46 13.37 -26.33
C ALA A 104 6.03 13.84 -26.63
N GLU A 105 5.52 13.53 -27.82
CA GLU A 105 4.15 13.85 -28.23
C GLU A 105 3.13 13.06 -27.40
N LEU A 106 3.39 11.76 -27.20
CA LEU A 106 2.58 10.90 -26.34
C LEU A 106 2.60 11.37 -24.88
N LYS A 107 3.75 11.85 -24.39
CA LYS A 107 3.85 12.45 -23.05
C LYS A 107 2.95 13.67 -22.91
N ALA A 108 2.98 14.58 -23.89
CA ALA A 108 2.15 15.78 -23.91
C ALA A 108 0.66 15.44 -23.97
N LEU A 109 0.27 14.52 -24.87
CA LEU A 109 -1.11 14.05 -25.01
C LEU A 109 -1.61 13.38 -23.72
N ARG A 110 -0.82 12.49 -23.13
CA ARG A 110 -1.13 11.82 -21.85
C ARG A 110 -1.40 12.85 -20.75
N ASN A 111 -0.52 13.85 -20.61
CA ASN A 111 -0.66 14.87 -19.57
C ASN A 111 -1.93 15.71 -19.78
N LYS A 112 -2.23 16.09 -21.03
CA LYS A 112 -3.47 16.80 -21.40
C LYS A 112 -4.72 15.99 -21.05
N LEU A 113 -4.77 14.72 -21.43
CA LEU A 113 -5.91 13.83 -21.14
C LEU A 113 -6.08 13.58 -19.64
N ARG A 114 -4.98 13.37 -18.91
CA ARG A 114 -5.02 13.22 -17.44
C ARG A 114 -5.56 14.46 -16.76
N LEU A 115 -5.13 15.65 -17.18
CA LEU A 115 -5.64 16.90 -16.63
C LEU A 115 -7.14 17.03 -16.90
N LYS A 116 -7.56 16.83 -18.16
CA LYS A 116 -8.97 16.88 -18.57
C LYS A 116 -9.82 15.91 -17.73
N TYR A 117 -9.38 14.66 -17.60
CA TYR A 117 -10.07 13.64 -16.79
C TYR A 117 -10.18 14.05 -15.32
N ARG A 118 -9.10 14.54 -14.70
CA ARG A 118 -9.13 14.99 -13.30
C ARG A 118 -10.13 16.13 -13.09
N LEU A 119 -10.18 17.09 -14.02
CA LEU A 119 -11.16 18.19 -13.98
C LEU A 119 -12.59 17.68 -14.14
N SER A 120 -12.84 16.79 -15.10
CA SER A 120 -14.16 16.19 -15.31
C SER A 120 -14.64 15.41 -14.09
N ILE A 121 -13.76 14.63 -13.43
CA ILE A 121 -14.07 13.93 -12.17
C ILE A 121 -14.43 14.92 -11.07
N LYS A 122 -13.65 15.99 -10.91
CA LYS A 122 -13.93 17.04 -9.92
C LYS A 122 -15.32 17.65 -10.15
N ASN A 123 -15.62 18.03 -11.39
CA ASN A 123 -16.90 18.66 -11.75
C ASN A 123 -18.08 17.70 -11.58
N ALA A 124 -17.93 16.42 -11.96
CA ALA A 124 -18.98 15.42 -11.77
C ALA A 124 -19.32 15.21 -10.30
N LYS A 125 -18.32 15.15 -9.42
CA LYS A 125 -18.53 15.06 -7.96
C LYS A 125 -19.23 16.30 -7.41
N ILE A 126 -18.83 17.50 -7.84
CA ILE A 126 -19.49 18.75 -7.44
C ILE A 126 -20.97 18.74 -7.87
N ARG A 127 -21.24 18.43 -9.14
CA ARG A 127 -22.61 18.36 -9.68
C ARG A 127 -23.47 17.34 -8.94
N ALA A 128 -22.91 16.19 -8.61
CA ALA A 128 -23.64 15.17 -7.88
C ALA A 128 -23.96 15.59 -6.45
N ASN A 129 -23.02 16.21 -5.74
CA ASN A 129 -23.28 16.78 -4.41
C ASN A 129 -24.33 17.89 -4.48
N TYR A 130 -24.24 18.77 -5.48
CA TYR A 130 -25.21 19.85 -5.69
C TYR A 130 -26.62 19.28 -5.90
N LYS A 131 -26.76 18.33 -6.83
CA LYS A 131 -28.02 17.63 -7.10
C LYS A 131 -28.57 16.92 -5.85
N MET A 132 -27.71 16.33 -5.03
CA MET A 132 -28.10 15.70 -3.77
C MET A 132 -28.69 16.73 -2.78
N ILE A 133 -28.06 17.88 -2.64
CA ILE A 133 -28.50 18.95 -1.73
C ILE A 133 -29.83 19.52 -2.20
N GLU A 134 -29.94 19.83 -3.49
CA GLU A 134 -31.13 20.41 -4.13
C GLU A 134 -32.35 19.49 -4.01
N ASN A 135 -32.18 18.17 -4.21
CA ASN A 135 -33.29 17.21 -4.12
C ASN A 135 -33.57 16.73 -2.69
N SER A 136 -32.87 17.25 -1.67
CA SER A 136 -33.09 16.83 -0.29
C SER A 136 -34.22 17.61 0.37
N ALA A 137 -34.95 16.95 1.28
CA ALA A 137 -36.03 17.59 2.03
C ALA A 137 -35.55 18.79 2.89
N ASN A 138 -34.27 18.79 3.29
CA ASN A 138 -33.66 19.90 4.01
C ASN A 138 -32.25 20.18 3.43
N PRO A 139 -32.12 21.13 2.48
CA PRO A 139 -30.85 21.45 1.83
C PRO A 139 -29.75 21.91 2.78
N VAL A 140 -30.10 22.71 3.79
CA VAL A 140 -29.15 23.26 4.77
C VAL A 140 -28.56 22.14 5.62
N GLN A 141 -29.40 21.25 6.14
CA GLN A 141 -28.95 20.09 6.92
C GLN A 141 -28.11 19.14 6.07
N SER A 142 -28.54 18.87 4.83
CA SER A 142 -27.79 18.01 3.89
C SER A 142 -26.40 18.56 3.59
N MET A 143 -26.29 19.88 3.40
CA MET A 143 -25.00 20.56 3.20
C MET A 143 -24.11 20.46 4.44
N TRP A 144 -24.65 20.70 5.64
CA TRP A 144 -23.90 20.53 6.89
C TRP A 144 -23.41 19.10 7.10
N ASN A 145 -24.27 18.11 6.83
CA ASN A 145 -23.91 16.69 6.89
C ASN A 145 -22.78 16.36 5.89
N LEU A 146 -22.83 16.89 4.67
CA LEU A 146 -21.78 16.71 3.66
C LEU A 146 -20.43 17.25 4.15
N ILE A 147 -20.43 18.45 4.75
CA ILE A 147 -19.23 19.09 5.30
C ILE A 147 -18.69 18.27 6.47
N ASN A 148 -19.54 17.90 7.42
CA ASN A 148 -19.14 17.15 8.61
C ASN A 148 -18.61 15.75 8.26
N ASN A 149 -19.18 15.08 7.27
CA ASN A 149 -18.70 13.78 6.78
C ASN A 149 -17.31 13.86 6.12
N ARG A 150 -16.89 15.04 5.66
CA ARG A 150 -15.58 15.26 5.02
C ARG A 150 -14.57 15.93 5.93
N ARG A 151 -14.98 16.44 7.09
CA ARG A 151 -14.04 16.84 8.13
C ARG A 151 -13.31 15.59 8.58
N THR A 152 -12.01 15.54 8.33
CA THR A 152 -11.13 14.58 9.00
C THR A 152 -11.28 14.81 10.49
N THR A 153 -11.96 13.90 11.17
CA THR A 153 -11.82 13.79 12.61
C THR A 153 -10.33 13.58 12.83
N SER A 154 -9.67 14.52 13.50
CA SER A 154 -8.30 14.31 13.93
C SER A 154 -8.33 13.04 14.77
N VAL A 155 -7.83 11.94 14.19
CA VAL A 155 -7.55 10.76 14.99
C VAL A 155 -6.44 11.25 15.90
N SER A 156 -6.77 11.53 17.16
CA SER A 156 -5.78 11.70 18.20
C SER A 156 -5.02 10.38 18.23
N LEU A 157 -3.90 10.35 17.51
CA LEU A 157 -2.94 9.27 17.60
C LEU A 157 -2.38 9.41 19.00
N LYS A 158 -2.95 8.67 19.95
CA LYS A 158 -2.31 8.47 21.24
C LYS A 158 -1.00 7.75 20.95
N PRO A 159 0.17 8.39 21.16
CA PRO A 159 1.42 7.70 20.97
C PRO A 159 1.43 6.47 21.87
N ARG A 160 1.86 5.32 21.32
CA ARG A 160 1.92 4.05 22.06
C ARG A 160 3.03 4.02 23.10
N PHE A 161 3.92 5.01 23.07
CA PHE A 161 5.05 5.16 23.95
C PHE A 161 5.06 6.58 24.51
N SER A 162 5.46 6.71 25.76
CA SER A 162 5.62 7.99 26.43
C SER A 162 6.93 8.67 25.99
N ALA A 163 7.07 9.97 26.30
CA ALA A 163 8.35 10.65 26.13
C ALA A 163 9.47 9.99 26.98
N GLY A 164 9.12 9.39 28.12
CA GLY A 164 10.04 8.64 28.96
C GLY A 164 10.58 7.41 28.25
N ASP A 165 9.69 6.59 27.69
CA ASP A 165 10.05 5.36 26.96
C ASP A 165 10.99 5.67 25.78
N PHE A 166 10.77 6.79 25.10
CA PHE A 166 11.62 7.26 24.01
C PHE A 166 13.01 7.68 24.49
N ASN A 167 13.08 8.43 25.58
CA ASN A 167 14.35 8.88 26.16
C ASN A 167 15.16 7.71 26.71
N GLU A 168 14.51 6.73 27.31
CA GLU A 168 15.14 5.51 27.81
C GLU A 168 15.71 4.68 26.66
N TYR A 169 14.97 4.52 25.57
CA TYR A 169 15.48 3.88 24.35
C TYR A 169 16.71 4.59 23.78
N LEU A 170 16.68 5.92 23.67
CA LEU A 170 17.83 6.70 23.15
C LEU A 170 19.05 6.56 24.07
N THR A 171 18.84 6.62 25.38
CA THR A 171 19.92 6.48 26.36
C THR A 171 20.54 5.09 26.28
N PHE A 172 19.72 4.05 26.18
CA PHE A 172 20.18 2.67 25.98
C PHE A 172 20.95 2.49 24.66
N ALA A 173 20.43 3.01 23.55
CA ALA A 173 21.08 2.95 22.24
C ALA A 173 22.44 3.68 22.25
N LEU A 174 22.51 4.86 22.87
CA LEU A 174 23.75 5.61 23.03
C LEU A 174 24.75 4.87 23.91
N HIS A 175 24.35 4.30 25.04
CA HIS A 175 25.25 3.49 25.87
C HIS A 175 25.79 2.26 25.12
N THR A 176 24.98 1.65 24.26
CA THR A 176 25.39 0.52 23.41
C THR A 176 26.42 0.95 22.35
N LEU A 177 26.31 2.17 21.83
CA LEU A 177 27.26 2.72 20.85
C LEU A 177 28.53 3.30 21.47
N THR A 178 28.45 3.76 22.73
CA THR A 178 29.57 4.38 23.46
C THR A 178 30.34 3.38 24.32
N SER A 179 29.98 2.10 24.31
CA SER A 179 30.82 1.07 24.93
C SER A 179 32.21 1.13 24.28
N PRO A 180 33.30 1.18 25.07
CA PRO A 180 34.61 1.56 24.57
C PRO A 180 35.16 0.49 23.64
N VAL A 181 35.04 0.71 22.34
CA VAL A 181 36.04 0.20 21.39
C VAL A 181 37.17 1.20 21.47
N GLU A 182 38.28 0.84 22.11
CA GLU A 182 39.53 1.60 22.03
C GLU A 182 39.83 1.87 20.56
N LYS A 183 39.73 3.12 20.14
CA LYS A 183 40.18 3.58 18.83
C LYS A 183 41.31 4.56 19.08
N ASP A 184 42.52 4.11 18.76
CA ASP A 184 43.70 4.98 18.71
C ASP A 184 43.56 5.94 17.51
N TYR A 185 43.17 7.17 17.81
CA TYR A 185 43.01 8.24 16.82
C TYR A 185 44.36 8.82 16.34
N GLY A 186 45.49 8.38 16.93
CA GLY A 186 46.83 8.87 16.61
C GLY A 186 47.37 8.48 15.23
N GLU A 187 46.77 7.46 14.58
CA GLU A 187 47.16 7.06 13.22
C GLU A 187 46.39 7.81 12.13
N LEU A 188 45.15 8.25 12.38
CA LEU A 188 44.31 8.88 11.36
C LEU A 188 44.81 10.26 10.91
N PHE A 189 45.56 10.95 11.77
CA PHE A 189 46.07 12.30 11.49
C PHE A 189 47.55 12.34 11.09
N ARG A 190 48.21 11.17 10.94
CA ARG A 190 49.63 11.08 10.56
C ARG A 190 49.88 11.05 9.04
N ARG A 191 48.91 11.47 8.22
CA ARG A 191 49.17 11.72 6.79
C ARG A 191 49.91 13.05 6.64
N HIS A 192 51.15 12.95 6.18
CA HIS A 192 52.04 14.04 5.81
C HIS A 192 51.27 15.08 4.99
N VAL A 193 51.06 16.28 5.55
CA VAL A 193 50.52 17.41 4.79
C VAL A 193 51.66 17.91 3.90
N PRO A 194 51.50 17.95 2.56
CA PRO A 194 52.50 18.52 1.67
C PRO A 194 52.81 19.96 2.10
N GLY A 195 54.10 20.31 2.16
CA GLY A 195 54.58 21.56 2.77
C GLY A 195 54.01 22.85 2.14
N ASP A 196 53.49 22.72 0.93
CA ASP A 196 52.79 23.69 0.09
C ASP A 196 51.38 24.06 0.58
N LEU A 197 50.81 23.33 1.55
CA LEU A 197 49.53 23.64 2.20
C LEU A 197 49.69 24.26 3.60
N HIS A 198 50.90 24.57 4.03
CA HIS A 198 51.11 25.33 5.26
C HIS A 198 50.77 26.81 5.03
N PHE A 199 49.62 27.23 5.56
CA PHE A 199 49.26 28.65 5.66
C PHE A 199 50.32 29.41 6.46
N ARG A 200 51.04 30.33 5.80
CA ARG A 200 51.86 31.34 6.48
C ARG A 200 51.00 32.57 6.68
N PHE A 201 50.77 32.93 7.94
CA PHE A 201 50.30 34.26 8.28
C PHE A 201 51.50 35.20 8.23
N THR A 202 51.48 36.15 7.31
CA THR A 202 52.38 37.31 7.33
C THR A 202 51.75 38.38 8.20
N GLU A 203 52.53 38.90 9.15
CA GLU A 203 52.18 40.03 10.03
C GLU A 203 51.90 41.33 9.28
#